data_AF-A0A3P7L5V3-F1
#
_entry.id   AF-A0A3P7L5V3-F1
#
_cell.length_a   1.000
_cell.length_b   1.000
_cell.length_c   1.000
_cell.angle_alpha   90.00
_cell.angle_beta   90.00
_cell.angle_gamma   90.00
#
_symmetry.space_group_name_H-M   'P 1'
#
loop_
_entity.id
_entity.type
_entity.pdbx_description
1 polymer ?
#
loop_
_entity_poly.entity_id
_entity_poly.type
_entity_poly.pdbx_seq_one_letter_code
_entity_poly.pdbx_strand_id
1 'polypeptide(L)'
;MVQLFYYEHLGQRCDQLIQVNDRRIVVELYALEGVTTTVPCTRWELRFPWFTCRFCTVVKFCGATRTFRTRGKVMCTKNDGALFVTGKFKDDVEGTQGNPDFCIFLTSNVSQRDFHAGYILTGTLQRGAKSRNIWETTHFAMVRRKGY
;
A
#
# COMPACT_ATOMS: atom_id res chain seq x y z
N MET A 1 -6.65 12.93 24.24
CA MET A 1 -5.73 11.76 24.20
C MET A 1 -5.43 11.24 22.78
N VAL A 2 -5.93 11.89 21.71
CA VAL A 2 -5.66 11.50 20.30
C VAL A 2 -4.32 12.07 19.79
N GLN A 3 -3.95 13.27 20.26
CA GLN A 3 -2.76 14.00 19.82
C GLN A 3 -1.44 13.36 20.29
N LEU A 4 -1.42 12.67 21.44
CA LEU A 4 -0.24 11.92 21.92
C LEU A 4 0.04 10.70 21.03
N PHE A 5 -1.00 9.95 20.64
CA PHE A 5 -0.87 8.80 19.75
C PHE A 5 -0.34 9.20 18.37
N TYR A 6 -0.66 10.42 17.90
CA TYR A 6 -0.14 10.97 16.66
C TYR A 6 1.39 11.11 16.70
N TYR A 7 1.93 11.77 17.74
CA TYR A 7 3.37 11.95 17.88
C TYR A 7 4.12 10.65 18.15
N GLU A 8 3.48 9.68 18.80
CA GLU A 8 4.08 8.35 19.01
C GLU A 8 4.26 7.58 17.70
N HIS A 9 3.37 7.76 16.72
CA HIS A 9 3.36 6.98 15.48
C HIS A 9 4.00 7.70 14.28
N LEU A 10 4.20 9.02 14.38
CA LEU A 10 4.92 9.81 13.39
C LEU A 10 6.37 9.34 13.25
N GLY A 11 6.76 8.96 12.03
CA GLY A 11 8.14 8.58 11.73
C GLY A 11 8.58 7.24 12.35
N GLN A 12 7.63 6.44 12.87
CA GLN A 12 7.94 5.09 13.33
C GLN A 12 8.53 4.24 12.21
N ARG A 13 9.45 3.35 12.58
CA ARG A 13 10.10 2.43 11.63
C ARG A 13 9.06 1.49 11.02
N CYS A 14 9.18 1.22 9.72
CA CYS A 14 8.23 0.36 9.01
C CYS A 14 8.13 -1.04 9.62
N ASP A 15 9.19 -1.56 10.21
CA ASP A 15 9.18 -2.87 10.88
C ASP A 15 8.27 -2.88 12.12
N GLN A 16 8.21 -1.77 12.86
CA GLN A 16 7.30 -1.59 14.00
C GLN A 16 5.86 -1.46 13.50
N LEU A 17 5.62 -0.68 12.43
CA LEU A 17 4.30 -0.53 11.81
C LEU A 17 3.73 -1.87 11.31
N ILE A 18 4.58 -2.74 10.77
CA ILE A 18 4.19 -4.08 10.33
C ILE A 18 3.82 -4.96 11.54
N GLN A 19 4.58 -4.88 12.63
CA GLN A 19 4.32 -5.67 13.84
C GLN A 19 3.03 -5.23 14.56
N VAL A 20 2.81 -3.92 14.70
CA VAL A 20 1.59 -3.34 15.30
C VAL A 20 0.33 -3.74 14.53
N ASN A 21 0.46 -3.99 13.22
CA ASN A 21 -0.66 -4.42 12.38
C ASN A 21 -0.82 -5.95 12.26
N ASP A 22 -0.29 -6.75 13.18
CA ASP A 22 -0.30 -8.24 13.11
C ASP A 22 0.27 -8.77 11.79
N ARG A 23 1.25 -8.07 11.20
CA ARG A 23 1.87 -8.43 9.91
C ARG A 23 0.90 -8.49 8.73
N ARG A 24 -0.27 -7.84 8.87
CA ARG A 24 -1.29 -7.72 7.84
C ARG A 24 -1.69 -6.25 7.68
N ILE A 25 -1.34 -5.66 6.56
CA ILE A 25 -1.69 -4.27 6.25
C ILE A 25 -2.77 -4.28 5.17
N VAL A 26 -3.94 -3.74 5.49
CA VAL A 26 -5.02 -3.54 4.52
C VAL A 26 -4.88 -2.12 3.99
N VAL A 27 -4.71 -2.00 2.68
CA VAL A 27 -4.54 -0.73 1.97
C VAL A 27 -5.85 -0.44 1.24
N GLU A 28 -6.46 0.69 1.58
CA GLU A 28 -7.58 1.28 0.87
C GLU A 28 -7.04 2.21 -0.22
N LEU A 29 -7.52 2.04 -1.43
CA LEU A 29 -7.07 2.75 -2.61
C LEU A 29 -8.18 3.69 -3.11
N TYR A 30 -7.82 4.95 -3.25
CA TYR A 30 -8.68 6.01 -3.79
C TYR A 30 -8.11 6.43 -5.14
N ALA A 31 -8.86 6.20 -6.22
CA ALA A 31 -8.40 6.54 -7.57
C ALA A 31 -8.17 8.05 -7.72
N LEU A 32 -7.09 8.44 -8.40
CA LEU A 32 -6.89 9.83 -8.80
C LEU A 32 -7.84 10.19 -9.94
N GLU A 33 -8.19 11.48 -10.02
CA GLU A 33 -9.00 12.02 -11.11
C GLU A 33 -8.34 11.71 -12.47
N GLY A 34 -9.12 11.14 -13.40
CA GLY A 34 -8.65 10.75 -14.73
C GLY A 34 -8.28 9.27 -14.90
N VAL A 35 -8.23 8.48 -13.82
CA VAL A 35 -7.96 7.04 -13.92
C VAL A 35 -9.26 6.26 -14.16
N THR A 36 -9.46 5.80 -15.39
CA THR A 36 -10.63 4.99 -15.77
C THR A 36 -10.38 3.49 -15.53
N THR A 37 -10.49 3.03 -14.28
CA THR A 37 -10.53 1.59 -14.01
C THR A 37 -11.95 1.06 -14.15
N THR A 38 -12.14 0.05 -14.99
CA THR A 38 -13.45 -0.60 -15.25
C THR A 38 -13.97 -1.43 -14.08
N VAL A 39 -13.09 -1.82 -13.14
CA VAL A 39 -13.45 -2.53 -11.91
C VAL A 39 -12.83 -1.79 -10.74
N PRO A 40 -13.60 -1.40 -9.71
CA PRO A 40 -13.05 -0.76 -8.53
C PRO A 40 -12.23 -1.79 -7.74
N CYS A 41 -10.91 -1.74 -7.90
CA CYS A 41 -9.98 -2.52 -7.11
C CYS A 41 -9.50 -1.67 -5.93
N THR A 42 -10.44 -1.30 -5.06
CA THR A 42 -10.25 -0.31 -3.98
C THR A 42 -9.56 -0.87 -2.75
N ARG A 43 -9.34 -2.18 -2.67
CA ARG A 43 -8.76 -2.82 -1.49
C ARG A 43 -7.63 -3.75 -1.87
N TRP A 44 -6.45 -3.49 -1.32
CA TRP A 44 -5.29 -4.37 -1.43
C TRP A 44 -4.86 -4.82 -0.04
N GLU A 45 -4.24 -5.98 0.05
CA GLU A 45 -3.76 -6.53 1.30
C GLU A 45 -2.31 -6.97 1.17
N LEU A 46 -1.49 -6.48 2.10
CA LEU A 46 -0.08 -6.84 2.25
C LEU A 46 0.04 -7.81 3.42
N ARG A 47 0.39 -9.06 3.12
CA ARG A 47 0.60 -10.11 4.12
C ARG A 47 2.09 -10.38 4.25
N PHE A 48 2.64 -10.06 5.41
CA PHE A 48 4.05 -10.25 5.71
C PHE A 48 4.27 -11.60 6.42
N PRO A 49 5.22 -12.42 5.97
CA PRO A 49 5.59 -13.63 6.69
C PRO A 49 6.16 -13.31 8.08
N TRP A 50 6.05 -14.25 9.02
CA TRP A 50 6.55 -14.06 10.39
C TRP A 50 8.09 -14.00 10.48
N PHE A 51 8.79 -14.52 9.49
CA PHE A 51 10.26 -14.58 9.48
C PHE A 51 10.94 -13.44 8.70
N THR A 52 10.19 -12.62 7.94
CA THR A 52 10.81 -11.53 7.16
C THR A 52 9.86 -10.38 6.84
N CYS A 53 10.41 -9.16 6.84
CA CYS A 53 9.74 -7.96 6.34
C CYS A 53 10.24 -7.56 4.94
N ARG A 54 11.15 -8.33 4.31
CA ARG A 54 11.74 -7.99 2.99
C ARG A 54 10.88 -8.39 1.80
N PHE A 55 9.90 -9.25 2.04
CA PHE A 55 8.94 -9.69 1.02
C PHE A 55 7.57 -9.79 1.66
N CYS A 56 6.55 -9.52 0.87
CA CYS A 56 5.15 -9.70 1.29
C CYS A 56 4.38 -10.41 0.17
N THR A 57 3.30 -11.08 0.55
CA THR A 57 2.27 -11.43 -0.43
C THR A 57 1.35 -10.23 -0.59
N VAL A 58 1.16 -9.77 -1.82
CA VAL A 58 0.20 -8.71 -2.15
C VAL A 58 -1.03 -9.37 -2.75
N VAL A 59 -2.19 -9.12 -2.16
CA VAL A 59 -3.49 -9.59 -2.64
C VAL A 59 -4.29 -8.36 -3.09
N LYS A 60 -4.60 -8.30 -4.37
CA LYS A 60 -5.46 -7.28 -4.97
C LYS A 60 -6.88 -7.82 -5.00
N PHE A 61 -7.83 -7.09 -4.40
CA PHE A 61 -9.25 -7.42 -4.47
C PHE A 61 -9.93 -6.52 -5.50
N CYS A 62 -10.61 -7.12 -6.48
CA CYS A 62 -11.32 -6.44 -7.56
C CYS A 62 -12.79 -6.91 -7.58
N GLY A 63 -13.70 -6.09 -7.07
CA GLY A 63 -15.11 -6.46 -6.94
C GLY A 63 -15.34 -7.61 -5.95
N ALA A 64 -16.46 -8.33 -6.10
CA ALA A 64 -16.92 -9.33 -5.13
C ALA A 64 -16.16 -10.68 -5.19
N THR A 65 -15.58 -11.04 -6.33
CA THR A 65 -15.06 -12.41 -6.55
C THR A 65 -13.67 -12.49 -7.16
N ARG A 66 -13.15 -11.43 -7.78
CA ARG A 66 -11.82 -11.48 -8.43
C ARG A 66 -10.74 -11.06 -7.45
N THR A 67 -9.82 -11.97 -7.19
CA THR A 67 -8.63 -11.68 -6.38
C THR A 67 -7.38 -12.08 -7.15
N PHE A 68 -6.39 -11.20 -7.14
CA PHE A 68 -5.08 -11.47 -7.74
C PHE A 68 -4.05 -11.51 -6.64
N ARG A 69 -3.14 -12.49 -6.71
CA ARG A 69 -2.09 -12.67 -5.71
C ARG A 69 -0.73 -12.61 -6.37
N THR A 70 0.19 -11.88 -5.75
CA THR A 70 1.59 -11.85 -6.18
C THR A 70 2.54 -11.71 -5.00
N ARG A 71 3.82 -11.94 -5.26
CA ARG A 71 4.90 -11.70 -4.30
C ARG A 71 5.50 -10.32 -4.55
N GLY A 72 5.44 -9.47 -3.55
CA GLY A 72 6.08 -8.16 -3.53
C GLY A 72 7.43 -8.19 -2.82
N LYS A 73 8.39 -7.42 -3.33
CA LYS A 73 9.61 -7.04 -2.62
C LYS A 73 9.32 -5.76 -1.83
N VAL A 74 9.71 -5.79 -0.57
CA VAL A 74 9.49 -4.71 0.38
C VAL A 74 10.83 -4.03 0.66
N MET A 75 10.84 -2.70 0.63
CA MET A 75 11.96 -1.90 1.06
C MET A 75 11.50 -0.91 2.11
N CYS A 76 12.05 -1.05 3.32
CA CYS A 76 11.80 -0.15 4.43
C CYS A 76 12.93 0.88 4.49
N THR A 77 12.58 2.16 4.55
CA THR A 77 13.56 3.22 4.79
C THR A 77 13.78 3.34 6.29
N LYS A 78 15.03 3.18 6.74
CA LYS A 78 15.35 3.04 8.17
C LYS A 78 14.99 4.26 9.03
N ASN A 79 14.97 5.46 8.43
CA ASN A 79 14.84 6.72 9.15
C ASN A 79 13.55 7.49 8.84
N ASP A 80 12.91 7.27 7.69
CA ASP A 80 11.78 8.11 7.25
C ASP A 80 10.39 7.50 7.48
N GLY A 81 10.33 6.32 8.11
CA GLY A 81 9.06 5.60 8.29
C GLY A 81 8.35 5.24 6.97
N ALA A 82 9.10 5.25 5.87
CA ALA A 82 8.61 5.02 4.52
C ALA A 82 8.80 3.56 4.08
N LEU A 83 7.71 2.95 3.63
CA LEU A 83 7.58 1.59 3.15
C LEU A 83 7.31 1.59 1.65
N PHE A 84 8.18 0.94 0.89
CA PHE A 84 7.97 0.68 -0.53
C PHE A 84 7.66 -0.80 -0.75
N VAL A 85 6.58 -1.09 -1.46
CA VAL A 85 6.23 -2.45 -1.89
C VAL A 85 6.17 -2.48 -3.41
N THR A 86 7.07 -3.24 -4.01
CA THR A 86 7.17 -3.39 -5.46
C THR A 86 6.84 -4.81 -5.87
N GLY A 87 6.13 -5.00 -6.96
CA GLY A 87 5.78 -6.33 -7.44
C GLY A 87 5.18 -6.29 -8.83
N LYS A 88 4.67 -7.44 -9.28
CA LYS A 88 4.08 -7.57 -10.62
C LYS A 88 2.78 -8.35 -10.57
N PHE A 89 1.74 -7.86 -11.22
CA PHE A 89 0.51 -8.58 -11.49
C PHE A 89 0.42 -8.83 -13.00
N LYS A 90 0.76 -10.06 -13.44
CA LYS A 90 0.70 -10.42 -14.86
C LYS A 90 -0.72 -10.75 -15.30
N ASP A 91 -1.51 -11.35 -14.41
CA ASP A 91 -2.85 -11.87 -14.71
C ASP A 91 -3.95 -10.80 -14.58
N ASP A 92 -3.58 -9.60 -14.17
CA ASP A 92 -4.48 -8.46 -13.99
C ASP A 92 -4.70 -7.72 -15.31
N VAL A 93 -5.79 -6.96 -15.42
CA VAL A 93 -6.20 -6.27 -16.66
C VAL A 93 -5.09 -5.37 -17.20
N GLU A 94 -4.49 -4.57 -16.32
CA GLU A 94 -3.35 -3.69 -16.64
C GLU A 94 -2.08 -4.49 -16.98
N GLY A 95 -1.93 -5.68 -16.40
CA GLY A 95 -0.84 -6.61 -16.72
C GLY A 95 -0.94 -7.13 -18.15
N THR A 96 -2.14 -7.53 -18.57
CA THR A 96 -2.44 -7.94 -19.95
C THR A 96 -2.26 -6.78 -20.94
N GLN A 97 -2.51 -5.54 -20.52
CA GLN A 97 -2.28 -4.33 -21.31
C GLN A 97 -0.79 -3.91 -21.39
N GLY A 98 0.12 -4.65 -20.75
CA GLY A 98 1.56 -4.42 -20.83
C GLY A 98 2.15 -3.61 -19.67
N ASN A 99 1.36 -3.29 -18.64
CA ASN A 99 1.77 -2.56 -17.43
C ASN A 99 1.61 -3.44 -16.16
N PRO A 100 2.37 -4.54 -16.03
CA PRO A 100 2.19 -5.47 -14.92
C PRO A 100 2.82 -4.99 -13.61
N ASP A 101 3.77 -4.05 -13.65
CA ASP A 101 4.53 -3.64 -12.47
C ASP A 101 3.70 -2.69 -11.59
N PHE A 102 3.92 -2.78 -10.27
CA PHE A 102 3.41 -1.78 -9.32
C PHE A 102 4.49 -1.38 -8.31
N CYS A 103 4.31 -0.19 -7.77
CA CYS A 103 5.03 0.34 -6.63
C CYS A 103 4.05 1.02 -5.69
N ILE A 104 3.90 0.50 -4.48
CA ILE A 104 3.18 1.15 -3.39
C ILE A 104 4.20 1.88 -2.54
N PHE A 105 3.96 3.16 -2.31
CA PHE A 105 4.64 3.96 -1.30
C PHE A 105 3.66 4.18 -0.15
N LEU A 106 4.11 3.93 1.07
CA LEU A 106 3.37 4.22 2.31
C LEU A 106 4.31 4.90 3.30
N THR A 107 3.82 5.87 4.05
CA THR A 107 4.57 6.57 5.09
C THR A 107 3.74 6.71 6.36
N SER A 108 4.42 6.64 7.51
CA SER A 108 3.87 7.02 8.82
C SER A 108 3.86 8.52 9.06
N ASN A 109 4.46 9.33 8.17
CA ASN A 109 4.33 10.78 8.22
C ASN A 109 2.96 11.20 7.66
N VAL A 110 1.93 10.95 8.46
CA VAL A 110 0.54 11.22 8.12
C VAL A 110 0.18 12.65 8.52
N SER A 111 -0.61 13.34 7.70
CA SER A 111 -1.12 14.66 8.06
C SER A 111 -2.04 14.58 9.27
N GLN A 112 -2.13 15.65 10.08
CA GLN A 112 -3.08 15.66 11.19
C GLN A 112 -4.52 15.38 10.71
N ARG A 113 -4.92 15.91 9.56
CA ARG A 113 -6.26 15.70 9.01
C ARG A 113 -6.54 14.22 8.74
N ASP A 114 -5.63 13.54 8.07
CA ASP A 114 -5.77 12.12 7.72
C ASP A 114 -5.73 11.24 8.97
N PHE A 115 -4.94 11.63 9.97
CA PHE A 115 -4.91 10.95 11.25
C PHE A 115 -6.24 11.09 12.02
N HIS A 116 -6.85 12.27 12.03
CA HIS A 116 -8.20 12.46 12.59
C HIS A 116 -9.29 11.71 11.81
N ALA A 117 -9.07 11.45 10.52
CA ALA A 117 -9.93 10.58 9.72
C ALA A 117 -9.74 9.08 10.02
N GLY A 118 -8.79 8.71 10.88
CA GLY A 118 -8.54 7.34 11.34
C GLY A 118 -7.43 6.62 10.57
N TYR A 119 -6.66 7.30 9.72
CA TYR A 119 -5.55 6.70 8.97
C TYR A 119 -4.24 6.71 9.77
N ILE A 120 -3.49 5.62 9.67
CA ILE A 120 -2.17 5.42 10.31
C ILE A 120 -1.02 5.45 9.31
N LEU A 121 -1.29 5.15 8.04
CA LEU A 121 -0.34 5.29 6.94
C LEU A 121 -1.04 5.92 5.75
N THR A 122 -0.29 6.73 5.02
CA THR A 122 -0.75 7.37 3.79
C THR A 122 0.31 7.21 2.71
N GLY A 123 -0.06 7.39 1.45
CA GLY A 123 0.88 7.26 0.35
C GLY A 123 0.20 7.10 -1.00
N THR A 124 0.89 6.46 -1.94
CA THR A 124 0.48 6.38 -3.34
C THR A 124 0.75 5.00 -3.93
N LEU A 125 -0.08 4.63 -4.89
CA LEU A 125 0.11 3.47 -5.75
C LEU A 125 0.47 3.95 -7.15
N GLN A 126 1.60 3.46 -7.62
CA GLN A 126 2.05 3.61 -9.00
C GLN A 126 1.94 2.28 -9.74
N ARG A 127 1.52 2.36 -11.00
CA ARG A 127 1.39 1.24 -11.93
C ARG A 127 2.16 1.56 -13.20
N GLY A 128 2.64 0.52 -13.89
CA GLY A 128 3.40 0.73 -15.12
C GLY A 128 4.23 -0.47 -15.53
N ALA A 129 5.33 -0.18 -16.23
CA ALA A 129 6.26 -1.17 -16.75
C ALA A 129 7.69 -0.75 -16.40
N LYS A 130 8.30 -1.46 -15.45
CA LYS A 130 9.67 -1.19 -15.00
C LYS A 130 10.68 -1.33 -16.15
N SER A 131 10.44 -2.25 -17.08
CA SER A 131 11.30 -2.46 -18.25
C SER A 131 11.32 -1.27 -19.20
N ARG A 132 10.23 -0.50 -19.27
CA ARG A 132 10.10 0.69 -20.12
C ARG A 132 10.34 1.99 -19.35
N ASN A 133 10.58 1.90 -18.04
CA ASN A 133 10.67 3.04 -17.13
C ASN A 133 9.44 3.96 -17.16
N ILE A 134 8.26 3.40 -17.43
CA ILE A 134 7.00 4.12 -17.44
C ILE A 134 6.29 3.82 -16.12
N TRP A 135 6.01 4.86 -15.36
CA TRP A 135 5.31 4.80 -14.08
C TRP A 135 4.25 5.89 -14.01
N GLU A 136 3.04 5.49 -13.68
CA GLU A 136 1.90 6.40 -13.53
C GLU A 136 1.32 6.22 -12.13
N THR A 137 1.11 7.33 -11.43
CA THR A 137 0.42 7.32 -10.14
C THR A 137 -1.07 7.18 -10.38
N THR A 138 -1.66 6.08 -9.92
CA THR A 138 -3.07 5.76 -10.21
C THR A 138 -3.99 5.96 -9.01
N HIS A 139 -3.52 5.65 -7.80
CA HIS A 139 -4.34 5.74 -6.59
C HIS A 139 -3.57 6.38 -5.43
N PHE A 140 -4.28 7.05 -4.54
CA PHE A 140 -3.83 7.30 -3.17
C PHE A 140 -4.02 6.02 -2.34
N ALA A 141 -3.04 5.71 -1.51
CA ALA A 141 -3.00 4.51 -0.70
C ALA A 141 -3.07 4.87 0.78
N MET A 142 -4.15 4.45 1.44
CA MET A 142 -4.43 4.77 2.83
C MET A 142 -4.55 3.49 3.66
N VAL A 143 -4.10 3.52 4.91
CA VAL A 143 -4.23 2.39 5.84
C VAL A 143 -4.95 2.89 7.08
N ARG A 144 -6.08 2.27 7.41
CA ARG A 144 -6.85 2.59 8.62
C ARG A 144 -6.25 1.97 9.87
N ARG A 145 -6.43 2.66 11.00
CA ARG A 145 -6.16 2.11 12.32
C ARG A 145 -7.11 0.95 12.62
N LYS A 146 -6.63 -0.10 13.29
CA LYS A 146 -7.51 -1.13 13.85
C LYS A 146 -8.34 -0.53 15.00
N GLY A 147 -9.67 -0.67 14.91
CA GLY A 147 -10.60 -0.23 15.96
C GLY A 147 -11.12 1.20 15.83
N TYR A 148 -11.02 1.81 14.64
CA TYR A 148 -11.69 3.07 14.28
C TYR A 148 -12.91 2.80 13.41
#